data_AF-A0A1G2YW52-F1
#
_entry.id   AF-A0A1G2YW52-F1
#
_cell.length_a   1.000
_cell.length_b   1.000
_cell.length_c   1.000
_cell.angle_alpha   90.00
_cell.angle_beta   90.00
_cell.angle_gamma   90.00
#
_symmetry.space_group_name_H-M   'P 1'
#
loop_
_entity.id
_entity.type
_entity.pdbx_description
1 polymer ?
#
loop_
_entity_poly.entity_id
_entity_poly.type
_entity_poly.pdbx_seq_one_letter_code
_entity_poly.pdbx_strand_id
1 'polypeptide(L)'
;MSKITPIILAGICLIVPVLAQQSEQEYSTGRPGVRFAPLHIYIDSGNSSLAAYQFEMKAAAGQIKIVGVEGCQHKAFKEAPYYDPAALAKDRIIIAAFSTAGNLPKGRTRIATIHLQIIGDAEPQYELKLIVAADADAKEIPAEITFEKGE
;
A
#
# COMPACT_ATOMS: atom_id res chain seq x y z
N MET A 1 87.58 24.92 -28.31
CA MET A 1 87.78 23.54 -27.79
C MET A 1 87.56 23.55 -26.30
N SER A 2 86.83 22.53 -25.80
CA SER A 2 86.61 22.16 -24.39
C SER A 2 85.58 22.98 -23.60
N LYS A 3 84.64 22.42 -22.82
CA LYS A 3 84.12 21.07 -22.57
C LYS A 3 82.75 21.30 -21.89
N ILE A 4 81.70 20.57 -22.29
CA ILE A 4 80.34 20.68 -21.72
C ILE A 4 80.25 19.77 -20.49
N THR A 5 79.85 20.30 -19.34
CA THR A 5 79.58 19.55 -18.11
C THR A 5 78.06 19.39 -17.95
N PRO A 6 77.50 18.18 -17.79
CA PRO A 6 76.08 18.01 -17.53
C PRO A 6 75.82 18.05 -16.02
N ILE A 7 74.94 18.95 -15.58
CA ILE A 7 74.37 18.93 -14.23
C ILE A 7 73.09 18.08 -14.32
N ILE A 8 73.11 16.92 -13.66
CA ILE A 8 71.98 16.02 -13.51
C ILE A 8 71.05 16.63 -12.45
N LEU A 9 69.88 17.13 -12.87
CA LEU A 9 68.82 17.59 -11.99
C LEU A 9 67.91 16.40 -11.67
N ALA A 10 68.05 15.81 -10.49
CA ALA A 10 67.18 14.75 -10.00
C ALA A 10 65.81 15.35 -9.62
N GLY A 11 64.82 15.14 -10.50
CA GLY A 11 63.43 15.50 -10.24
C GLY A 11 62.79 14.54 -9.24
N ILE A 12 62.41 15.05 -8.08
CA ILE A 12 61.59 14.33 -7.09
C ILE A 12 60.13 14.43 -7.53
N CYS A 13 59.57 13.34 -8.07
CA CYS A 13 58.13 13.21 -8.28
C CYS A 13 57.45 12.87 -6.95
N LEU A 14 56.81 13.87 -6.32
CA LEU A 14 55.84 13.63 -5.24
C LEU A 14 54.55 13.09 -5.86
N ILE A 15 54.35 11.78 -5.75
CA ILE A 15 53.11 11.11 -6.13
C ILE A 15 52.13 11.32 -4.97
N VAL A 16 51.20 12.26 -5.14
CA VAL A 16 50.06 12.40 -4.22
C VAL A 16 49.10 11.27 -4.55
N PRO A 17 48.79 10.33 -3.63
CA PRO A 17 47.70 9.40 -3.85
C PRO A 17 46.41 10.22 -3.78
N VAL A 18 45.86 10.53 -4.94
CA VAL A 18 44.47 10.98 -5.06
C VAL A 18 43.64 9.82 -4.53
N LEU A 19 43.19 9.93 -3.27
CA LEU A 19 42.06 9.16 -2.81
C LEU A 19 40.92 9.54 -3.74
N ALA A 20 40.63 8.66 -4.69
CA ALA A 20 39.40 8.67 -5.44
C ALA A 20 38.28 8.42 -4.41
N GLN A 21 37.80 9.50 -3.81
CA GLN A 21 36.49 9.53 -3.17
C GLN A 21 35.50 9.42 -4.33
N GLN A 22 35.29 8.20 -4.81
CA GLN A 22 34.12 7.87 -5.59
C GLN A 22 32.93 8.10 -4.66
N SER A 23 32.36 9.31 -4.72
CA SER A 23 30.98 9.49 -4.37
C SER A 23 30.21 8.52 -5.27
N GLU A 24 29.74 7.41 -4.71
CA GLU A 24 28.63 6.65 -5.28
C GLU A 24 27.43 7.59 -5.25
N GLN A 25 27.36 8.49 -6.22
CA GLN A 25 26.12 9.10 -6.62
C GLN A 25 25.31 7.94 -7.20
N GLU A 26 24.51 7.30 -6.35
CA GLU A 26 23.39 6.50 -6.79
C GLU A 26 22.63 7.35 -7.80
N TYR A 27 22.77 6.98 -9.08
CA TYR A 27 21.88 7.47 -10.11
C TYR A 27 20.51 6.89 -9.77
N SER A 28 19.76 7.60 -8.93
CA SER A 28 18.32 7.43 -8.87
C SER A 28 17.82 7.73 -10.27
N THR A 29 17.56 6.68 -11.05
CA THR A 29 16.74 6.81 -12.25
C THR A 29 15.45 7.43 -11.75
N GLY A 30 15.20 8.70 -12.06
CA GLY A 30 14.19 9.57 -11.43
C GLY A 30 12.72 9.16 -11.62
N ARG A 31 12.43 7.86 -11.61
CA ARG A 31 11.11 7.27 -11.53
C ARG A 31 10.77 7.10 -10.05
N PRO A 32 9.56 7.51 -9.62
CA PRO A 32 9.10 7.23 -8.26
C PRO A 32 9.20 5.73 -7.97
N GLY A 33 9.58 5.38 -6.74
CA GLY A 33 9.51 3.98 -6.28
C GLY A 33 8.11 3.40 -6.50
N VAL A 34 8.00 2.13 -6.86
CA VAL A 34 6.71 1.43 -6.96
C VAL A 34 6.78 0.19 -6.10
N ARG A 35 5.79 0.05 -5.21
CA ARG A 35 5.61 -1.16 -4.40
C ARG A 35 4.15 -1.58 -4.39
N PHE A 36 3.92 -2.86 -4.10
CA PHE A 36 2.59 -3.39 -3.90
C PHE A 36 2.41 -3.77 -2.44
N ALA A 37 1.24 -3.50 -1.88
CA ALA A 37 0.93 -3.84 -0.50
C ALA A 37 -0.55 -4.20 -0.34
N PRO A 38 -0.89 -5.22 0.47
CA PRO A 38 -2.27 -5.50 0.83
C PRO A 38 -2.74 -4.59 1.98
N LEU A 39 -4.01 -4.20 1.92
CA LEU A 39 -4.71 -3.52 3.01
C LEU A 39 -5.90 -4.38 3.44
N HIS A 40 -5.83 -4.93 4.66
CA HIS A 40 -6.89 -5.77 5.21
C HIS A 40 -7.98 -4.89 5.83
N ILE A 41 -9.22 -5.09 5.43
CA ILE A 41 -10.38 -4.36 5.94
C ILE A 41 -11.16 -5.26 6.90
N TYR A 42 -11.50 -4.72 8.06
CA TYR A 42 -12.24 -5.41 9.10
C TYR A 42 -13.52 -4.66 9.43
N ILE A 43 -14.57 -5.42 9.72
CA ILE A 43 -15.77 -4.93 10.39
C ILE A 43 -15.90 -5.66 11.72
N ASP A 44 -16.12 -4.93 12.80
CA ASP A 44 -16.53 -5.48 14.09
C ASP A 44 -18.03 -5.24 14.28
N SER A 45 -18.81 -6.33 14.21
CA SER A 45 -20.28 -6.31 14.42
C SER A 45 -20.68 -6.67 15.86
N GLY A 46 -19.72 -6.78 16.78
CA GLY A 46 -19.95 -7.22 18.16
C GLY A 46 -20.67 -8.58 18.19
N ASN A 47 -21.83 -8.64 18.85
CA ASN A 47 -22.61 -9.88 18.96
C ASN A 47 -23.62 -10.10 17.81
N SER A 48 -23.74 -9.13 16.90
CA SER A 48 -24.65 -9.18 15.76
C SER A 48 -24.05 -9.96 14.59
N SER A 49 -24.87 -10.78 13.95
CA SER A 49 -24.49 -11.48 12.72
C SER A 49 -24.37 -10.49 11.57
N LEU A 50 -23.20 -10.38 10.96
CA LEU A 50 -22.98 -9.50 9.81
C LEU A 50 -23.44 -10.20 8.52
N ALA A 51 -24.57 -9.76 7.97
CA ALA A 51 -25.12 -10.29 6.72
C ALA A 51 -24.77 -9.42 5.51
N ALA A 52 -24.72 -8.10 5.67
CA ALA A 52 -24.40 -7.18 4.58
C ALA A 52 -23.57 -6.01 5.07
N TYR A 53 -22.75 -5.45 4.17
CA TYR A 53 -22.03 -4.22 4.43
C TYR A 53 -21.82 -3.41 3.16
N GLN A 54 -21.62 -2.11 3.34
CA GLN A 54 -21.03 -1.23 2.35
C GLN A 54 -20.07 -0.26 3.02
N PHE A 55 -18.93 -0.01 2.40
CA PHE A 55 -17.98 0.99 2.86
C PHE A 55 -17.32 1.72 1.70
N GLU A 56 -16.70 2.84 2.03
CA GLU A 56 -15.89 3.64 1.12
C GLU A 56 -14.48 3.77 1.67
N MET A 57 -13.49 3.64 0.79
CA MET A 57 -12.09 3.93 1.08
C MET A 57 -11.51 4.86 0.02
N LYS A 58 -10.67 5.81 0.42
CA LYS A 58 -9.84 6.64 -0.48
C LYS A 58 -8.49 6.94 0.15
N ALA A 59 -7.52 7.33 -0.68
CA ALA A 59 -6.30 7.95 -0.19
C ALA A 59 -6.60 9.37 0.36
N ALA A 60 -6.12 9.63 1.58
CA ALA A 60 -6.05 10.97 2.15
C ALA A 60 -4.70 11.65 1.83
N ALA A 61 -3.64 10.84 1.70
CA ALA A 61 -2.30 11.24 1.30
C ALA A 61 -1.56 10.08 0.64
N GLY A 62 -0.52 10.39 -0.14
CA GLY A 62 0.23 9.42 -0.94
C GLY A 62 -0.49 9.07 -2.24
N GLN A 63 0.24 8.51 -3.20
CA GLN A 63 -0.32 8.11 -4.48
C GLN A 63 -0.51 6.59 -4.52
N ILE A 64 -1.76 6.16 -4.66
CA ILE A 64 -2.12 4.74 -4.75
C ILE A 64 -2.90 4.46 -6.03
N LYS A 65 -2.84 3.22 -6.50
CA LYS A 65 -3.85 2.63 -7.39
C LYS A 65 -4.40 1.39 -6.74
N ILE A 66 -5.71 1.19 -6.82
CA ILE A 66 -6.36 -0.04 -6.37
C ILE A 66 -6.31 -1.03 -7.52
N VAL A 67 -5.61 -2.15 -7.33
CA VAL A 67 -5.30 -3.11 -8.40
C VAL A 67 -5.98 -4.47 -8.20
N GLY A 68 -6.63 -4.69 -7.06
CA GLY A 68 -7.39 -5.91 -6.81
C GLY A 68 -8.19 -5.83 -5.51
N VAL A 69 -9.20 -6.70 -5.42
CA VAL A 69 -9.99 -6.89 -4.21
C VAL A 69 -10.22 -8.39 -4.03
N GLU A 70 -9.93 -8.89 -2.85
CA GLU A 70 -10.20 -10.26 -2.44
C GLU A 70 -11.27 -10.28 -1.35
N GLY A 71 -12.05 -11.37 -1.30
CA GLY A 71 -12.90 -11.68 -0.17
C GLY A 71 -12.08 -12.10 1.05
N CYS A 72 -12.75 -12.72 2.03
CA CYS A 72 -12.14 -13.13 3.28
C CYS A 72 -12.15 -14.63 3.51
N GLN A 73 -11.64 -15.05 4.67
CA GLN A 73 -11.59 -16.47 5.04
C GLN A 73 -12.96 -17.02 5.44
N HIS A 74 -13.85 -16.17 5.95
CA HIS A 74 -15.18 -16.60 6.36
C HIS A 74 -16.04 -16.92 5.13
N LYS A 75 -16.67 -18.11 5.11
CA LYS A 75 -17.43 -18.61 3.94
C LYS A 75 -18.49 -17.62 3.42
N ALA A 76 -19.09 -16.84 4.31
CA ALA A 76 -20.10 -15.84 3.96
C ALA A 76 -19.60 -14.76 2.99
N PHE A 77 -18.31 -14.42 3.04
CA PHE A 77 -17.69 -13.35 2.25
C PHE A 77 -16.41 -13.84 1.56
N LYS A 78 -16.36 -15.13 1.17
CA LYS A 78 -15.18 -15.73 0.55
C LYS A 78 -14.86 -15.14 -0.83
N GLU A 79 -15.90 -14.91 -1.62
CA GLU A 79 -15.77 -14.34 -2.96
C GLU A 79 -15.45 -12.84 -2.86
N ALA A 80 -14.79 -12.31 -3.89
CA ALA A 80 -14.49 -10.89 -3.94
C ALA A 80 -15.78 -10.06 -3.87
N PRO A 81 -15.86 -9.06 -2.99
CA PRO A 81 -17.03 -8.21 -2.89
C PRO A 81 -17.18 -7.34 -4.14
N TYR A 82 -18.40 -6.92 -4.44
CA TYR A 82 -18.67 -6.03 -5.56
C TYR A 82 -18.15 -4.63 -5.24
N TYR A 83 -17.72 -3.90 -6.26
CA TYR A 83 -17.29 -2.51 -6.11
C TYR A 83 -17.81 -1.64 -7.25
N ASP A 84 -17.91 -0.33 -7.00
CA ASP A 84 -18.25 0.66 -8.02
C ASP A 84 -17.03 1.00 -8.91
N PRO A 85 -17.02 0.61 -10.20
CA PRO A 85 -15.90 0.90 -11.09
C PRO A 85 -15.73 2.40 -11.36
N ALA A 86 -16.81 3.20 -11.27
CA ALA A 86 -16.72 4.64 -11.46
C ALA A 86 -16.00 5.34 -10.30
N ALA A 87 -16.05 4.75 -9.09
CA ALA A 87 -15.29 5.25 -7.94
C ALA A 87 -13.78 5.07 -8.15
N LEU A 88 -13.34 3.96 -8.77
CA LEU A 88 -11.92 3.63 -8.98
C LEU A 88 -11.16 4.70 -9.78
N ALA A 89 -11.83 5.40 -10.70
CA ALA A 89 -11.23 6.47 -11.49
C ALA A 89 -10.80 7.69 -10.66
N LYS A 90 -11.13 7.73 -9.35
CA LYS A 90 -10.86 8.84 -8.43
C LYS A 90 -10.02 8.41 -7.21
N ASP A 91 -9.17 7.40 -7.36
CA ASP A 91 -8.33 6.83 -6.28
C ASP A 91 -9.13 6.46 -5.02
N ARG A 92 -10.35 5.98 -5.27
CA ARG A 92 -11.40 5.71 -4.28
C ARG A 92 -12.11 4.41 -4.66
N ILE A 93 -12.61 3.68 -3.68
CA ILE A 93 -13.43 2.50 -3.92
C ILE A 93 -14.63 2.51 -2.98
N ILE A 94 -15.79 2.16 -3.53
CA ILE A 94 -16.97 1.81 -2.74
C ILE A 94 -17.15 0.31 -2.92
N ILE A 95 -17.13 -0.43 -1.82
CA ILE A 95 -17.25 -1.89 -1.79
C ILE A 95 -18.54 -2.26 -1.06
N ALA A 96 -19.28 -3.21 -1.60
CA ALA A 96 -20.44 -3.81 -0.95
C ALA A 96 -20.44 -5.33 -1.12
N ALA A 97 -20.93 -6.03 -0.09
CA ALA A 97 -21.27 -7.44 -0.19
C ALA A 97 -22.42 -7.78 0.75
N PHE A 98 -23.08 -8.90 0.45
CA PHE A 98 -24.05 -9.50 1.34
C PHE A 98 -23.95 -11.02 1.27
N SER A 99 -24.50 -11.69 2.30
CA SER A 99 -24.60 -13.13 2.40
C SER A 99 -25.93 -13.52 3.01
N THR A 100 -26.57 -14.54 2.44
CA THR A 100 -27.79 -15.16 2.98
C THR A 100 -27.49 -16.51 3.65
N ALA A 101 -26.22 -16.79 3.95
CA ALA A 101 -25.81 -18.02 4.59
C ALA A 101 -26.36 -18.11 6.02
N GLY A 102 -26.66 -19.32 6.49
CA GLY A 102 -27.12 -19.53 7.87
C GLY A 102 -26.05 -19.32 8.94
N ASN A 103 -24.76 -19.47 8.58
CA ASN A 103 -23.63 -19.19 9.47
C ASN A 103 -22.95 -17.89 9.03
N LEU A 104 -23.26 -16.79 9.72
CA LEU A 104 -22.74 -15.46 9.48
C LEU A 104 -21.70 -15.09 10.54
N PRO A 105 -20.67 -14.30 10.19
CA PRO A 105 -19.64 -13.92 11.14
C PRO A 105 -20.19 -12.92 12.17
N LYS A 106 -19.56 -12.91 13.34
CA LYS A 106 -19.80 -11.99 14.45
C LYS A 106 -18.47 -11.45 14.95
N GLY A 107 -18.50 -10.28 15.57
CA GLY A 107 -17.31 -9.62 16.08
C GLY A 107 -16.38 -9.16 14.96
N ARG A 108 -15.13 -8.92 15.30
CA ARG A 108 -14.12 -8.46 14.35
C ARG A 108 -13.80 -9.50 13.28
N THR A 109 -14.21 -9.21 12.05
CA THR A 109 -14.05 -10.08 10.89
C THR A 109 -13.35 -9.34 9.77
N ARG A 110 -12.28 -9.92 9.21
CA ARG A 110 -11.71 -9.43 7.95
C ARG A 110 -12.77 -9.66 6.88
N ILE A 111 -13.18 -8.62 6.16
CA ILE A 111 -14.23 -8.69 5.13
C ILE A 111 -13.67 -8.58 3.71
N ALA A 112 -12.50 -7.95 3.55
CA ALA A 112 -11.83 -7.83 2.27
C ALA A 112 -10.33 -7.63 2.45
N THR A 113 -9.56 -7.96 1.42
CA THR A 113 -8.20 -7.45 1.22
C THR A 113 -8.20 -6.59 -0.03
N ILE A 114 -7.73 -5.34 0.10
CA ILE A 114 -7.58 -4.42 -1.03
C ILE A 114 -6.10 -4.43 -1.43
N HIS A 115 -5.83 -4.76 -2.68
CA HIS A 115 -4.47 -4.75 -3.23
C HIS A 115 -4.15 -3.39 -3.80
N LEU A 116 -3.06 -2.80 -3.30
CA LEU A 116 -2.64 -1.45 -3.64
C LEU A 116 -1.33 -1.49 -4.41
N GLN A 117 -1.24 -0.70 -5.48
CA GLN A 117 0.02 -0.23 -6.03
C GLN A 117 0.30 1.15 -5.44
N ILE A 118 1.42 1.30 -4.77
CA ILE A 118 1.85 2.55 -4.12
C ILE A 118 2.98 3.16 -4.95
N ILE A 119 2.86 4.45 -5.26
CA ILE A 119 3.76 5.19 -6.12
C ILE A 119 4.46 6.29 -5.31
N GLY A 120 5.79 6.33 -5.41
CA GLY A 120 6.66 7.17 -4.61
C GLY A 120 7.00 6.56 -3.25
N ASP A 121 7.83 7.29 -2.51
CA ASP A 121 8.38 6.83 -1.22
C ASP A 121 7.49 7.23 -0.02
N ALA A 122 6.47 8.06 -0.26
CA ALA A 122 5.55 8.50 0.77
C ALA A 122 4.62 7.36 1.20
N GLU A 123 4.55 7.10 2.50
CA GLU A 123 3.61 6.14 3.07
C GLU A 123 2.17 6.66 2.93
N PRO A 124 1.25 5.92 2.29
CA PRO A 124 -0.12 6.39 2.12
C PRO A 124 -0.89 6.47 3.43
N GLN A 125 -1.81 7.42 3.48
CA GLN A 125 -2.82 7.55 4.51
C GLN A 125 -4.19 7.30 3.90
N TYR A 126 -5.06 6.60 4.62
CA TYR A 126 -6.36 6.16 4.12
C TYR A 126 -7.48 6.75 4.96
N GLU A 127 -8.52 7.24 4.28
CA GLU A 127 -9.82 7.48 4.90
C GLU A 127 -10.71 6.27 4.64
N LEU A 128 -11.32 5.76 5.70
CA LEU A 128 -12.23 4.61 5.66
C LEU A 128 -13.55 5.01 6.31
N LYS A 129 -14.65 4.80 5.59
CA LYS A 129 -16.01 5.15 6.04
C LYS A 129 -16.94 3.96 5.88
N LEU A 130 -17.49 3.47 6.98
CA LEU A 130 -18.61 2.53 6.94
C LEU A 130 -19.87 3.28 6.48
N ILE A 131 -20.54 2.77 5.46
CA ILE A 131 -21.80 3.32 4.95
C ILE A 131 -22.98 2.58 5.60
N VAL A 132 -22.91 1.24 5.66
CA VAL A 132 -23.92 0.41 6.32
C VAL A 132 -23.31 -0.92 6.76
N ALA A 133 -23.82 -1.46 7.85
CA ALA A 133 -23.72 -2.87 8.22
C ALA A 133 -25.11 -3.37 8.60
N ALA A 134 -25.51 -4.56 8.16
CA ALA A 134 -26.84 -5.10 8.43
C ALA A 134 -26.82 -6.57 8.80
N ASP A 135 -27.85 -6.99 9.56
CA ASP A 135 -28.11 -8.37 9.92
C ASP A 135 -28.93 -9.14 8.86
N ALA A 136 -29.21 -10.41 9.15
CA ALA A 136 -29.91 -11.31 8.23
C ALA A 136 -31.37 -10.89 7.95
N ASP A 137 -31.96 -10.03 8.80
CA ASP A 137 -33.30 -9.47 8.64
C ASP A 137 -33.28 -8.13 7.90
N ALA A 138 -32.13 -7.76 7.30
CA ALA A 138 -31.87 -6.48 6.64
C ALA A 138 -32.01 -5.27 7.56
N LYS A 139 -31.84 -5.46 8.87
CA LYS A 139 -31.81 -4.35 9.83
C LYS A 139 -30.38 -3.85 9.98
N GLU A 140 -30.22 -2.53 9.94
CA GLU A 140 -28.94 -1.90 10.21
C GLU A 140 -28.49 -2.21 11.64
N ILE A 141 -27.21 -2.52 11.80
CA ILE A 141 -26.59 -2.86 13.08
C ILE A 141 -25.44 -1.90 13.40
N PRO A 142 -25.19 -1.59 14.68
CA PRO A 142 -23.96 -0.94 15.08
C PRO A 142 -22.76 -1.80 14.69
N ALA A 143 -21.79 -1.19 14.02
CA ALA A 143 -20.54 -1.83 13.68
C ALA A 143 -19.42 -0.79 13.51
N GLU A 144 -18.19 -1.23 13.69
CA GLU A 144 -17.00 -0.40 13.47
C GLU A 144 -16.20 -0.95 12.29
N ILE A 145 -15.65 -0.06 11.46
CA ILE A 145 -14.77 -0.44 10.36
C ILE A 145 -13.33 0.01 10.66
N THR A 146 -12.38 -0.89 10.46
CA THR A 146 -10.95 -0.63 10.64
C THR A 146 -10.14 -1.24 9.51
N PHE A 147 -8.87 -0.87 9.40
CA PHE A 147 -7.93 -1.48 8.48
C PHE A 147 -6.61 -1.85 9.16
N GLU A 148 -5.91 -2.81 8.58
CA GLU A 148 -4.53 -3.15 8.91
C GLU A 148 -3.71 -3.19 7.62
N LYS A 149 -2.50 -2.63 7.66
CA LYS A 149 -1.52 -2.77 6.57
C LYS A 149 -0.93 -4.17 6.67
N GLY A 150 -0.98 -4.94 5.58
CA GLY A 150 -0.25 -6.21 5.52
C GLY A 150 1.19 -6.00 5.08
N GLU A 151 2.02 -7.00 5.35
CA GLU A 151 3.41 -7.07 4.91
C GLU A 151 3.53 -7.45 3.42
#